data_AF-A0A937ZNB0-F1
#
_entry.id   AF-A0A937ZNB0-F1
#
_cell.length_a   1.000
_cell.length_b   1.000
_cell.length_c   1.000
_cell.angle_alpha   90.00
_cell.angle_beta   90.00
_cell.angle_gamma   90.00
#
_symmetry.space_group_name_H-M   'P 1'
#
loop_
_entity.id
_entity.type
_entity.pdbx_description
1 polymer ?
#
loop_
_entity_poly.entity_id
_entity_poly.type
_entity_poly.pdbx_seq_one_letter_code
_entity_poly.pdbx_strand_id
1 'polypeptide(L)' 'MAGVDIATHLARHGYKAEAAHTMAEDIKVGDMILSRAADAGADAIVMGAYGHSRLREFVLGGATAHVLRHMTVPVLMSH' A
#
# COMPACT_ATOMS: atom_id res chain seq x y z
N MET A 1 -15.20 -8.27 -0.06
CA MET A 1 -13.77 -7.93 -0.27
C MET A 1 -13.62 -6.43 -0.01
N ALA A 2 -13.09 -6.03 1.14
CA ALA A 2 -13.18 -4.64 1.64
C ALA A 2 -12.60 -3.58 0.69
N GLY A 3 -11.54 -3.89 -0.06
CA GLY A 3 -10.94 -2.95 -1.02
C GLY A 3 -11.85 -2.56 -2.20
N VAL A 4 -12.71 -3.48 -2.66
CA VAL A 4 -13.65 -3.21 -3.76
C VAL A 4 -14.75 -2.23 -3.32
N ASP A 5 -15.17 -2.31 -2.06
CA ASP A 5 -16.17 -1.41 -1.49
C ASP A 5 -15.63 0.04 -1.42
N ILE A 6 -14.38 0.19 -0.98
CA ILE A 6 -13.71 1.51 -0.93
C ILE A 6 -13.54 2.12 -2.33
N ALA A 7 -13.06 1.35 -3.31
CA ALA A 7 -12.92 1.86 -4.68
C ALA A 7 -14.29 2.27 -5.26
N THR A 8 -15.34 1.49 -5.01
CA THR A 8 -16.71 1.82 -5.42
C THR A 8 -17.20 3.09 -4.74
N HIS A 9 -16.93 3.26 -3.45
CA HIS A 9 -17.29 4.47 -2.70
C HIS A 9 -16.59 5.71 -3.26
N LEU A 10 -15.29 5.64 -3.56
CA LEU A 10 -14.54 6.74 -4.17
C LEU A 10 -15.05 7.07 -5.58
N ALA A 11 -15.35 6.05 -6.39
CA ALA A 11 -15.93 6.23 -7.72
C ALA A 11 -17.28 6.94 -7.68
N ARG A 12 -18.14 6.66 -6.68
CA ARG A 12 -19.41 7.37 -6.48
C ARG A 12 -19.24 8.86 -6.19
N HIS A 13 -18.07 9.27 -5.67
CA HIS A 13 -17.73 10.67 -5.41
C HIS A 13 -16.93 11.33 -6.54
N GLY A 14 -16.82 10.66 -7.70
CA GLY A 14 -16.17 11.21 -8.89
C GLY A 14 -14.67 10.97 -8.98
N TYR A 15 -14.07 10.19 -8.08
CA TYR A 15 -12.66 9.83 -8.14
C TYR A 15 -12.44 8.60 -9.02
N LYS A 16 -11.39 8.62 -9.85
CA LYS A 16 -10.93 7.41 -10.54
C LYS A 16 -10.20 6.53 -9.53
N ALA A 17 -10.78 5.38 -9.18
CA ALA A 17 -10.22 4.45 -8.21
C ALA A 17 -10.32 3.02 -8.74
N GLU A 18 -9.25 2.25 -8.56
CA GLU A 18 -9.17 0.84 -8.95
C GLU A 18 -8.74 0.01 -7.73
N ALA A 19 -9.47 -1.07 -7.46
CA ALA A 19 -9.06 -2.06 -6.47
C ALA A 19 -8.28 -3.17 -7.19
N ALA A 20 -7.00 -3.30 -6.87
CA ALA A 20 -6.17 -4.39 -7.36
C ALA A 20 -5.88 -5.40 -6.25
N HIS A 21 -5.80 -6.67 -6.61
CA HIS A 21 -5.33 -7.72 -5.73
C HIS A 21 -4.26 -8.52 -6.46
N THR A 22 -3.06 -8.55 -5.87
CA THR A 22 -1.91 -9.22 -6.48
C THR A 22 -1.47 -10.36 -5.58
N MET A 23 -1.37 -11.54 -6.17
CA MET A 23 -0.78 -12.72 -5.55
C MET A 23 0.61 -12.90 -6.16
N ALA A 24 1.61 -13.10 -5.32
CA ALA A 24 2.96 -13.44 -5.74
C ALA A 24 3.51 -14.52 -4.82
N GLU A 25 3.96 -15.62 -5.40
CA GLU A 25 4.75 -16.62 -4.70
C GLU A 25 6.21 -16.14 -4.69
N ASP A 26 6.88 -16.28 -3.55
CA ASP A 26 8.30 -15.96 -3.35
C ASP A 26 8.76 -14.49 -3.50
N ILE A 27 7.84 -13.53 -3.66
CA ILE A 27 8.18 -12.09 -3.66
C ILE A 27 7.81 -11.45 -2.33
N LYS A 28 8.71 -10.64 -1.77
CA LYS A 28 8.43 -9.87 -0.54
C LYS A 28 7.34 -8.83 -0.83
N VAL A 29 6.41 -8.67 0.11
CA VAL A 29 5.30 -7.70 0.00
C VAL A 29 5.78 -6.28 -0.30
N GLY A 30 6.91 -5.86 0.31
CA GLY A 30 7.48 -4.54 0.06
C GLY A 30 7.93 -4.34 -1.40
N ASP A 31 8.57 -5.37 -1.99
CA ASP A 31 8.97 -5.35 -3.40
C ASP A 31 7.73 -5.29 -4.30
N MET A 32 6.68 -6.06 -3.98
CA MET A 32 5.43 -6.02 -4.74
C MET A 32 4.77 -4.64 -4.74
N ILE A 33 4.77 -3.94 -3.60
CA ILE A 33 4.21 -2.58 -3.51
C ILE A 33 5.02 -1.61 -4.38
N LEU A 34 6.36 -1.67 -4.32
CA LEU A 34 7.24 -0.80 -5.09
C LEU A 34 7.15 -1.08 -6.60
N SER A 35 7.15 -2.35 -7.01
CA SER A 35 6.93 -2.73 -8.41
C SER A 35 5.58 -2.23 -8.91
N ARG A 36 4.50 -2.39 -8.13
CA ARG A 36 3.18 -1.92 -8.57
C ARG A 36 3.11 -0.40 -8.68
N ALA A 37 3.76 0.33 -7.78
CA ALA A 37 3.86 1.79 -7.86
C ALA A 37 4.61 2.23 -9.12
N ALA A 38 5.71 1.55 -9.47
CA ALA A 38 6.44 1.79 -10.70
C ALA A 38 5.61 1.47 -11.95
N ASP A 39 4.96 0.31 -12.00
CA ASP A 39 4.11 -0.12 -13.12
C ASP A 39 2.92 0.83 -13.35
N ALA A 40 2.38 1.40 -12.26
CA ALA A 40 1.29 2.37 -12.31
C ALA A 40 1.76 3.80 -12.65
N GLY A 41 3.07 4.06 -12.67
CA GLY A 41 3.61 5.42 -12.77
C GLY A 41 3.12 6.32 -11.62
N ALA A 42 3.00 5.77 -10.41
CA ALA A 42 2.46 6.49 -9.27
C ALA A 42 3.41 7.59 -8.80
N ASP A 43 2.88 8.79 -8.54
CA ASP A 43 3.68 9.92 -8.04
C ASP A 43 3.91 9.87 -6.52
N ALA A 44 3.13 9.07 -5.80
CA ALA A 44 3.25 8.87 -4.35
C ALA A 44 2.61 7.54 -3.91
N ILE A 45 3.03 7.05 -2.75
CA ILE A 45 2.44 5.90 -2.09
C ILE A 45 1.78 6.36 -0.78
N VAL A 46 0.54 5.95 -0.54
CA VAL A 46 -0.13 6.12 0.76
C VAL A 46 -0.33 4.74 1.37
N MET A 47 0.17 4.53 2.58
CA MET A 47 0.01 3.25 3.26
C MET A 47 -0.23 3.43 4.76
N GLY A 48 -0.96 2.49 5.35
CA GLY A 48 -1.11 2.41 6.80
C GLY A 48 0.23 2.06 7.45
N ALA A 49 0.55 2.70 8.57
CA ALA A 49 1.76 2.40 9.33
C ALA A 49 1.74 1.01 9.97
N TYR A 50 0.55 0.43 10.20
CA TYR A 50 0.39 -0.79 10.99
C TYR A 50 -0.79 -1.65 10.52
N GLY A 51 -0.63 -2.97 10.49
CA GLY A 51 -1.71 -3.92 10.23
C GLY A 51 -1.45 -5.27 10.89
N HIS A 52 -2.38 -5.70 11.75
CA HIS A 52 -2.55 -7.01 12.44
C HIS A 52 -2.19 -7.15 13.93
N SER A 53 -1.54 -6.19 14.58
CA SER A 53 -1.43 -6.24 16.05
C SER A 53 -1.38 -4.85 16.65
N ARG A 54 -2.44 -4.51 17.39
CA ARG A 54 -2.53 -3.33 18.27
C ARG A 54 -1.54 -3.36 19.45
N LEU A 55 -0.46 -4.13 19.38
CA LEU A 55 0.55 -4.26 20.44
C LEU A 55 1.93 -4.00 19.85
N ARG A 56 2.56 -2.89 20.30
CA ARG A 56 3.95 -2.45 20.08
C ARG A 56 4.11 -1.27 19.09
N GLU A 57 3.70 -0.12 19.59
CA GLU A 57 3.61 1.25 19.04
C GLU A 57 4.78 1.85 18.22
N PHE A 58 5.85 1.14 17.85
CA PHE A 58 6.94 1.76 17.07
C PHE A 58 7.65 0.82 16.09
N VAL A 59 7.11 -0.39 15.87
CA VAL A 59 7.78 -1.40 15.04
C VAL A 59 7.20 -1.37 13.65
N LEU A 60 7.90 -0.72 12.73
CA LEU A 60 7.60 -0.82 11.31
C LEU A 60 7.61 -2.30 10.92
N GLY A 61 6.47 -2.81 10.43
CA GLY A 61 6.37 -4.18 9.93
C GLY A 61 7.37 -4.41 8.79
N GLY A 62 7.72 -5.67 8.51
CA GLY A 62 8.75 -6.00 7.50
C GLY A 62 8.49 -5.37 6.12
N ALA A 63 7.23 -5.32 5.69
CA ALA A 63 6.84 -4.65 4.45
C ALA A 63 7.01 -3.12 4.52
N THR A 64 6.52 -2.48 5.58
CA THR A 64 6.63 -1.02 5.77
C THR A 64 8.08 -0.56 5.83
N ALA A 65 8.91 -1.25 6.62
CA ALA A 65 10.34 -0.94 6.71
C ALA A 65 11.05 -1.12 5.37
N HIS A 66 10.66 -2.13 4.59
CA HIS A 66 11.22 -2.38 3.27
C HIS A 66 10.84 -1.29 2.27
N VAL A 67 9.56 -0.89 2.22
CA VAL A 67 9.10 0.20 1.34
C VAL A 67 9.83 1.49 1.66
N LEU A 68 9.88 1.90 2.93
CA LEU A 68 10.55 3.16 3.33
C LEU A 68 12.05 3.18 3.02
N ARG A 69 12.72 2.02 3.01
CA ARG A 69 14.15 1.92 2.66
C ARG A 69 14.43 1.99 1.17
N HIS A 70 13.49 1.57 0.32
CA HIS A 70 13.71 1.41 -1.12
C HIS A 70 12.76 2.23 -1.99
N MET A 71 11.95 3.11 -1.40
CA MET A 71 11.00 3.94 -2.13
C MET A 71 11.70 4.85 -3.14
N THR A 72 11.13 4.90 -4.34
CA THR A 72 11.56 5.81 -5.42
C THR A 72 10.65 7.03 -5.53
N VAL A 73 9.52 7.03 -4.81
CA VAL A 73 8.54 8.12 -4.74
C VAL A 73 8.19 8.41 -3.28
N PRO A 74 7.69 9.61 -2.95
CA PRO A 74 7.28 9.94 -1.59
C PRO A 74 6.27 8.94 -1.02
N VAL A 75 6.51 8.50 0.22
CA VAL A 75 5.59 7.62 0.97
C VAL A 75 4.97 8.41 2.12
N LEU A 76 3.64 8.47 2.12
CA LEU A 76 2.83 9.03 3.20
C LEU A 76 2.28 7.91 4.07
N MET A 77 2.57 8.00 5.37
CA MET A 77 2.12 7.05 6.37
C MET A 77 0.86 7.57 7.08
N SER A 78 -0.19 6.75 7.14
CA SER A 78 -1.43 7.05 7.85
C SER A 78 -1.61 6.13 9.07
N HIS A 79 -2.14 6.68 10.17
CA HIS A 79 -2.39 6.02 11.46
C HIS A 79 -3.89 5.86 11.70
#